data_AF-A0A7S3ZIN7-F1
#
_entry.id   AF-A0A7S3ZIN7-F1
#
_cell.length_a   1.000
_cell.length_b   1.000
_cell.length_c   1.000
_cell.angle_alpha   90.00
_cell.angle_beta   90.00
_cell.angle_gamma   90.00
#
_symmetry.space_group_name_H-M   'P 1'
#
loop_
_entity.id
_entity.type
_entity.pdbx_description
1 polymer ?
#
loop_
_entity_poly.entity_id
_entity_poly.type
_entity_poly.pdbx_seq_one_letter_code
_entity_poly.pdbx_strand_id
1 'polypeptide(L)'
;MLIAVGAASMFPMNKSAVIHEFGFLSREECEWVRAKVEEATSREGWTTTRHRYHPTEDVPVGDIPEIEEFMRRVLEERLQPFVRRTHGGRMKVFDMFIVRYTMGRQVSLETHMDGGHVSFDIALSDPSEFE
;
A
#
# COMPACT_ATOMS: atom_id res chain seq x y z
N MET A 1 29.46 18.65 24.14
CA MET A 1 29.73 17.74 23.00
C MET A 1 28.60 17.93 22.00
N LEU A 2 28.89 18.55 20.86
CA LEU A 2 27.91 18.80 19.78
C LEU A 2 28.14 17.74 18.70
N ILE A 3 27.11 16.95 18.40
CA ILE A 3 27.10 16.04 17.26
C ILE A 3 26.14 16.64 16.25
N ALA A 4 26.67 17.11 15.12
CA ALA A 4 25.88 17.40 13.93
C ALA A 4 25.85 16.13 13.09
N VAL A 5 24.67 15.50 12.95
CA VAL A 5 24.44 14.46 11.95
C VAL A 5 23.69 15.11 10.80
N GLY A 6 24.39 15.36 9.70
CA GLY A 6 23.77 15.75 8.43
C GLY A 6 23.60 14.52 7.56
N ALA A 7 22.36 14.14 7.27
CA ALA A 7 22.07 13.24 6.16
C ALA A 7 21.80 14.11 4.93
N ALA A 8 22.70 14.06 3.95
CA ALA A 8 22.48 14.67 2.64
C ALA A 8 22.22 13.57 1.62
N SER A 9 20.96 13.39 1.26
CA SER A 9 20.55 12.55 0.13
C SER A 9 20.47 13.43 -1.11
N MET A 10 21.59 13.64 -1.81
CA MET A 10 21.53 14.17 -3.18
C MET A 10 21.26 13.01 -4.12
N PHE A 11 20.02 12.55 -4.18
CA PHE A 11 19.59 11.81 -5.37
C PHE A 11 19.35 12.82 -6.48
N PRO A 12 19.80 12.56 -7.73
CA PRO A 12 19.31 13.33 -8.84
C PRO A 12 17.78 13.25 -8.79
N MET A 13 17.11 14.40 -8.78
CA MET A 13 15.66 14.47 -8.96
C MET A 13 15.35 13.85 -10.33
N ASN A 14 15.16 12.53 -10.38
CA ASN A 14 14.82 11.84 -11.61
C ASN A 14 13.38 12.22 -11.93
N LYS A 15 13.22 13.09 -12.94
CA LYS A 15 12.00 13.85 -13.25
C LYS A 15 10.91 13.06 -13.97
N SER A 16 10.89 11.74 -13.88
CA SER A 16 9.84 10.95 -14.55
C SER A 16 9.56 9.67 -13.79
N ALA A 17 8.37 9.59 -13.18
CA ALA A 17 7.77 8.34 -12.77
C ALA A 17 7.01 7.74 -13.97
N VAL A 18 7.08 6.42 -14.12
CA VAL A 18 6.21 5.70 -15.05
C VAL A 18 5.04 5.18 -14.24
N ILE A 19 3.83 5.64 -14.56
CA ILE A 19 2.59 5.21 -13.89
C ILE A 19 1.85 4.26 -14.83
N HIS A 20 1.40 3.13 -14.28
CA HIS A 20 0.55 2.18 -14.97
C HIS A 20 -0.79 2.07 -14.25
N GLU A 21 -1.88 2.34 -14.97
CA GLU A 21 -3.25 2.20 -14.46
C GLU A 21 -3.98 1.09 -15.21
N PHE A 22 -4.54 0.13 -14.47
CA PHE A 22 -5.30 -0.98 -15.03
C PHE A 22 -6.20 -1.61 -13.97
N GLY A 23 -7.30 -2.23 -14.40
CA GLY A 23 -8.14 -3.04 -13.52
C GLY A 23 -7.39 -4.27 -13.04
N PHE A 24 -7.16 -4.37 -11.73
CA PHE A 24 -6.33 -5.44 -11.15
C PHE A 24 -7.14 -6.43 -10.30
N LEU A 25 -8.00 -5.91 -9.43
CA LEU A 25 -9.00 -6.67 -8.69
C LEU A 25 -10.39 -6.42 -9.28
N SER A 26 -11.25 -7.42 -9.26
CA SER A 26 -12.67 -7.25 -9.59
C SER A 26 -13.40 -6.51 -8.46
N ARG A 27 -14.60 -6.01 -8.75
CA ARG A 27 -15.45 -5.37 -7.74
C ARG A 27 -15.76 -6.34 -6.60
N GLU A 28 -16.08 -7.59 -6.91
CA GLU A 28 -16.36 -8.63 -5.92
C GLU A 28 -15.15 -8.94 -5.04
N GLU A 29 -13.95 -8.96 -5.64
CA GLU A 29 -12.70 -9.13 -4.89
C GLU A 29 -12.45 -7.95 -3.94
N CYS A 30 -12.65 -6.71 -4.40
CA CYS A 30 -12.53 -5.52 -3.55
C CYS A 30 -13.53 -5.54 -2.38
N GLU A 31 -14.80 -5.83 -2.65
CA GLU A 31 -15.84 -5.91 -1.60
C GLU A 31 -15.54 -7.03 -0.59
N TRP A 32 -15.04 -8.17 -1.05
CA TRP A 32 -14.63 -9.26 -0.17
C TRP A 32 -13.45 -8.85 0.73
N VAL A 33 -12.43 -8.19 0.18
CA VAL A 33 -11.30 -7.65 0.96
C VAL A 33 -11.79 -6.65 2.00
N ARG A 34 -12.66 -5.70 1.62
CA ARG A 34 -13.25 -4.71 2.55
C ARG A 34 -13.97 -5.38 3.70
N ALA A 35 -14.82 -6.37 3.41
CA ALA A 35 -15.57 -7.10 4.44
C ALA A 35 -14.64 -7.82 5.43
N LYS A 36 -13.54 -8.40 4.95
CA LYS A 36 -12.55 -9.08 5.80
C LYS A 36 -11.74 -8.12 6.67
N VAL A 37 -11.39 -6.95 6.15
CA VAL A 37 -10.75 -5.90 6.93
C VAL A 37 -11.68 -5.35 8.01
N GLU A 38 -12.95 -5.12 7.68
CA GLU A 38 -13.93 -4.66 8.66
C GLU A 38 -14.11 -5.72 9.77
N GLU A 39 -14.20 -7.01 9.42
CA GLU A 39 -14.26 -8.10 10.42
C GLU A 39 -13.05 -8.07 11.36
N ALA A 40 -11.83 -8.01 10.82
CA ALA A 40 -10.60 -8.00 11.61
C ALA A 40 -10.49 -6.76 12.51
N THR A 41 -10.71 -5.58 11.92
CA THR A 41 -10.56 -4.30 12.63
C THR A 41 -11.71 -4.00 13.59
N SER A 42 -12.87 -4.63 13.45
CA SER A 42 -13.95 -4.55 14.45
C SER A 42 -13.56 -5.16 15.80
N ARG A 43 -12.62 -6.11 15.80
CA ARG A 43 -12.14 -6.81 17.00
C ARG A 43 -10.89 -6.17 17.58
N GLU A 44 -9.93 -5.85 16.71
CA GLU A 44 -8.57 -5.45 17.11
C GLU A 44 -8.29 -3.96 16.91
N GLY A 45 -9.15 -3.25 16.15
CA GLY A 45 -8.96 -1.85 15.78
C GLY A 45 -8.00 -1.67 14.60
N TRP A 46 -7.78 -0.40 14.26
CA TRP A 46 -6.81 0.03 13.23
C TRP A 46 -5.49 0.41 13.91
N THR A 47 -4.36 0.09 13.28
CA THR A 47 -3.04 0.56 13.76
C THR A 47 -2.81 2.00 13.33
N THR A 48 -2.01 2.75 14.10
CA THR A 48 -1.63 4.15 13.78
C THR A 48 -0.13 4.41 13.93
N THR A 49 0.64 3.41 14.33
CA THR A 49 2.03 3.57 14.79
C THR A 49 3.03 2.71 14.02
N ARG A 50 2.59 2.05 12.94
CA ARG A 50 3.43 1.17 12.12
C ARG A 50 4.53 1.93 11.38
N HIS A 51 4.20 3.12 10.87
CA HIS A 51 5.14 4.00 10.16
C HIS A 51 5.47 5.23 10.99
N ARG A 52 6.75 5.42 11.30
CA ARG A 52 7.21 6.51 12.18
C ARG A 52 7.11 7.89 11.52
N TYR A 53 7.43 7.99 10.23
CA TYR A 53 7.56 9.27 9.53
C TYR A 53 6.27 9.69 8.80
N HIS A 54 5.52 8.71 8.29
CA HIS A 54 4.28 8.91 7.56
C HIS A 54 3.22 7.93 8.10
N PRO A 55 2.73 8.15 9.33
CA PRO A 55 1.78 7.24 9.96
C PRO A 55 0.45 7.23 9.22
N THR A 56 -0.13 6.04 9.11
CA THR A 56 -1.42 5.77 8.49
C THR A 56 -2.33 4.99 9.43
N GLU A 57 -3.64 5.20 9.32
CA GLU A 57 -4.66 4.28 9.85
C GLU A 57 -4.71 3.06 8.95
N ASP A 58 -3.94 2.03 9.33
CA ASP A 58 -3.75 0.85 8.50
C ASP A 58 -3.82 -0.47 9.27
N VAL A 59 -3.88 -1.56 8.51
CA VAL A 59 -3.70 -2.93 8.99
C VAL A 59 -2.74 -3.68 8.05
N PRO A 60 -1.70 -4.36 8.56
CA PRO A 60 -0.86 -5.24 7.76
C PRO A 60 -1.69 -6.37 7.13
N VAL A 61 -1.44 -6.68 5.86
CA VAL A 61 -2.15 -7.81 5.21
C VAL A 61 -1.81 -9.15 5.87
N GLY A 62 -0.58 -9.31 6.39
CA GLY A 62 -0.16 -10.52 7.11
C GLY A 62 -0.93 -10.77 8.42
N ASP A 63 -1.62 -9.77 8.96
CA ASP A 63 -2.45 -9.92 10.16
C ASP A 63 -3.86 -10.46 9.82
N ILE A 64 -4.20 -10.55 8.52
CA ILE A 64 -5.47 -11.11 8.03
C ILE A 64 -5.15 -12.28 7.08
N PRO A 65 -4.98 -13.51 7.60
CA PRO A 65 -4.45 -14.65 6.85
C PRO A 65 -5.20 -14.96 5.55
N GLU A 66 -6.52 -14.80 5.52
CA GLU A 66 -7.30 -15.02 4.30
C GLU A 66 -6.94 -14.02 3.18
N ILE A 67 -6.72 -12.75 3.54
CA ILE A 67 -6.29 -11.72 2.59
C ILE A 67 -4.84 -11.96 2.20
N GLU A 68 -3.96 -12.34 3.12
CA GLU A 68 -2.57 -12.68 2.81
C GLU A 68 -2.49 -13.80 1.77
N GLU A 69 -3.23 -14.88 1.96
CA GLU A 69 -3.28 -15.99 1.00
C GLU A 69 -3.86 -15.56 -0.34
N PHE A 70 -4.95 -14.80 -0.35
CA PHE A 70 -5.54 -14.26 -1.58
C PHE A 70 -4.54 -13.39 -2.34
N MET A 71 -3.91 -12.43 -1.64
CA MET A 71 -2.95 -11.51 -2.25
C MET A 71 -1.71 -12.24 -2.73
N ARG A 72 -1.22 -13.27 -2.03
CA ARG A 72 -0.11 -14.10 -2.52
C ARG A 72 -0.42 -14.67 -3.91
N ARG A 73 -1.61 -15.23 -4.11
CA ARG A 73 -2.03 -15.77 -5.42
C ARG A 73 -2.14 -14.66 -6.47
N VAL A 74 -2.78 -13.55 -6.13
CA VAL A 74 -2.90 -12.38 -7.02
C VAL A 74 -1.54 -11.85 -7.46
N LEU A 75 -0.59 -11.75 -6.53
CA LEU A 75 0.77 -11.28 -6.80
C LEU A 75 1.53 -12.25 -7.71
N GLU A 76 1.45 -13.55 -7.46
CA GLU A 76 2.13 -14.58 -8.25
C GLU A 76 1.52 -14.74 -9.66
N GLU A 77 0.20 -14.76 -9.76
CA GLU A 77 -0.52 -15.07 -11.01
C GLU A 77 -0.75 -13.84 -11.89
N ARG A 78 -0.91 -12.65 -11.30
CA ARG A 78 -1.29 -11.43 -12.03
C ARG A 78 -0.15 -10.41 -12.06
N LEU A 79 0.37 -10.03 -10.89
CA LEU A 79 1.33 -8.92 -10.81
C LEU A 79 2.74 -9.30 -11.29
N GLN A 80 3.25 -10.45 -10.84
CA GLN A 80 4.61 -10.89 -11.17
C GLN A 80 4.82 -11.06 -12.69
N PRO A 81 3.87 -11.61 -13.47
CA PRO A 81 3.98 -11.60 -14.93
C PRO A 81 3.98 -10.19 -15.52
N PHE A 82 3.18 -9.26 -14.97
CA PHE A 82 3.14 -7.87 -15.43
C PHE A 82 4.48 -7.17 -15.19
N VAL A 83 5.02 -7.25 -13.96
CA VAL A 83 6.33 -6.67 -13.60
C VAL A 83 7.44 -7.27 -14.46
N ARG A 84 7.44 -8.59 -14.68
CA ARG A 84 8.44 -9.25 -15.52
C ARG A 84 8.42 -8.73 -16.96
N ARG A 85 7.24 -8.45 -17.52
CA ARG A 85 7.12 -7.89 -18.89
C ARG A 85 7.55 -6.43 -18.97
N THR A 86 7.25 -5.64 -17.96
CA THR A 86 7.43 -4.17 -18.00
C THR A 86 8.79 -3.72 -17.51
N HIS A 87 9.32 -4.36 -16.47
CA HIS A 87 10.55 -3.95 -15.78
C HIS A 87 11.65 -5.03 -15.82
N GLY A 88 11.32 -6.25 -16.23
CA GLY A 88 12.22 -7.40 -16.13
C GLY A 88 12.35 -7.91 -14.69
N GLY A 89 12.80 -9.16 -14.55
CA GLY A 89 13.14 -9.74 -13.24
C GLY A 89 11.96 -10.25 -12.39
N ARG A 90 12.22 -10.41 -11.09
CA ARG A 90 11.30 -10.88 -10.05
C ARG A 90 11.06 -9.78 -9.03
N MET A 91 9.84 -9.70 -8.53
CA MET A 91 9.48 -8.79 -7.46
C MET A 91 9.61 -9.51 -6.12
N LYS A 92 9.99 -8.77 -5.07
CA LYS A 92 9.84 -9.20 -3.69
C LYS A 92 8.99 -8.16 -2.98
N VAL A 93 7.89 -8.60 -2.37
CA VAL A 93 7.06 -7.72 -1.53
C VAL A 93 7.87 -7.37 -0.29
N PHE A 94 8.00 -6.07 -0.04
CA PHE A 94 8.66 -5.55 1.15
C PHE A 94 7.65 -5.25 2.25
N ASP A 95 6.56 -4.59 1.88
CA ASP A 95 5.48 -4.21 2.78
C ASP A 95 4.14 -4.27 2.04
N MET A 96 3.08 -4.67 2.74
CA MET A 96 1.74 -4.81 2.18
C MET A 96 0.71 -4.63 3.29
N PHE A 97 -0.16 -3.64 3.13
CA PHE A 97 -1.11 -3.21 4.15
C PHE A 97 -2.31 -2.55 3.49
N ILE A 98 -3.39 -2.43 4.26
CA ILE A 98 -4.62 -1.77 3.84
C ILE A 98 -4.78 -0.53 4.70
N VAL A 99 -4.89 0.62 4.05
CA VAL A 99 -5.09 1.92 4.70
C VAL A 99 -6.55 2.35 4.60
N ARG A 100 -7.04 3.06 5.62
CA ARG A 100 -8.34 3.72 5.59
C ARG A 100 -8.18 5.21 5.79
N TYR A 101 -8.88 5.97 4.96
CA TYR A 101 -9.08 7.40 5.18
C TYR A 101 -10.49 7.66 5.72
N THR A 102 -10.63 8.52 6.71
CA THR A 102 -11.90 8.78 7.39
C THR A 102 -11.97 10.23 7.85
N MET A 103 -13.11 10.86 7.60
CA MET A 103 -13.40 12.22 8.05
C MET A 103 -13.27 12.35 9.57
N GLY A 104 -12.64 13.45 10.01
CA GLY A 104 -12.38 13.71 11.43
C GLY A 104 -11.23 12.87 12.03
N ARG A 105 -10.62 11.99 11.25
CA ARG A 105 -9.41 11.23 11.63
C ARG A 105 -8.30 11.53 10.61
N GLN A 106 -7.93 10.57 9.77
CA GLN A 106 -6.95 10.76 8.72
C GLN A 106 -7.63 10.89 7.35
N VAL A 107 -7.53 12.05 6.71
CA VAL A 107 -8.16 12.32 5.40
C VAL A 107 -7.17 12.41 4.25
N SER A 108 -5.89 12.51 4.56
CA SER A 108 -4.82 12.59 3.57
C SER A 108 -3.49 12.12 4.18
N LEU A 109 -2.48 12.02 3.32
CA LEU A 109 -1.10 11.80 3.71
C LEU A 109 -0.22 12.83 3.00
N GLU A 110 0.81 13.32 3.68
CA GLU A 110 1.73 14.30 3.10
C GLU A 110 2.50 13.73 1.91
N THR A 111 2.96 14.60 1.01
CA THR A 111 3.82 14.19 -0.10
C THR A 111 5.11 13.56 0.42
N HIS A 112 5.40 12.34 -0.03
CA HIS A 112 6.57 11.58 0.39
C HIS A 112 7.04 10.63 -0.73
N MET A 113 8.15 9.93 -0.48
CA MET A 113 8.63 8.83 -1.30
C MET A 113 8.55 7.54 -0.49
N ASP A 114 8.11 6.46 -1.13
CA ASP A 114 8.13 5.14 -0.54
C ASP A 114 9.55 4.59 -0.44
N GLY A 115 9.76 3.66 0.50
CA GLY A 115 11.05 2.98 0.68
C GLY A 115 11.36 1.93 -0.40
N GLY A 116 10.44 1.66 -1.32
CA GLY A 116 10.55 0.64 -2.37
C GLY A 116 11.04 1.18 -3.72
N HIS A 117 11.37 0.27 -4.65
CA HIS A 117 11.67 0.64 -6.04
C HIS A 117 10.40 0.94 -6.86
N VAL A 118 9.28 0.30 -6.51
CA VAL A 118 7.97 0.42 -7.15
C VAL A 118 6.91 0.24 -6.08
N SER A 119 5.82 1.01 -6.17
CA SER A 119 4.64 0.91 -5.30
C SER A 119 3.42 0.47 -6.11
N PHE A 120 2.48 -0.19 -5.44
CA PHE A 120 1.23 -0.68 -6.03
C PHE A 120 0.07 -0.27 -5.15
N ASP A 121 -0.73 0.67 -5.64
CA ASP A 121 -1.92 1.14 -4.95
C ASP A 121 -3.17 0.57 -5.62
N ILE A 122 -4.04 -0.06 -4.82
CA ILE A 122 -5.30 -0.64 -5.28
C ILE A 122 -6.43 0.08 -4.56
N ALA A 123 -7.23 0.82 -5.32
CA ALA A 123 -8.47 1.40 -4.79
C ALA A 123 -9.46 0.27 -4.48
N LEU A 124 -9.81 0.12 -3.20
CA LEU A 124 -10.77 -0.89 -2.74
C LEU A 124 -12.21 -0.37 -2.74
N SER A 125 -12.42 0.94 -2.55
CA SER A 125 -13.71 1.60 -2.64
C SER A 125 -13.88 2.32 -3.99
N ASP A 126 -15.11 2.51 -4.41
CA ASP A 126 -15.43 3.31 -5.59
C ASP A 126 -15.09 4.79 -5.32
N PRO A 127 -14.45 5.53 -6.25
CA PRO A 127 -14.18 6.95 -6.07
C PRO A 127 -15.43 7.80 -5.82
N SER A 128 -16.61 7.33 -6.23
CA SER A 128 -17.88 8.00 -5.93
C SER A 128 -18.30 7.92 -4.45
N GLU A 129 -17.61 7.12 -3.63
CA GLU A 129 -17.88 6.98 -2.19
C GLU A 129 -17.20 8.07 -1.33
N PHE A 130 -16.31 8.90 -1.91
CA PHE A 130 -15.57 9.94 -1.18
C PHE A 130 -15.30 11.20 -2.02
N GLU A 131 -14.93 12.30 -1.35
CA GLU A 131 -14.56 13.60 -1.93
C GLU A 131 -13.14 14.03 -1.54
#